data_AF-A0A2D6YD91-F1
#
_entry.id   AF-A0A2D6YD91-F1
#
_cell.length_a   1.000
_cell.length_b   1.000
_cell.length_c   1.000
_cell.angle_alpha   90.00
_cell.angle_beta   90.00
_cell.angle_gamma   90.00
#
_symmetry.space_group_name_H-M   'P 1'
#
loop_
_entity.id
_entity.type
_entity.pdbx_description
1 polymer ?
#
loop_
_entity_poly.entity_id
_entity_poly.type
_entity_poly.pdbx_seq_one_letter_code
_entity_poly.pdbx_strand_id
1 'polypeptide(L)'
;MKLKHTIALSAAMIASASAFAGETYESLHPGGYAIQIGPGWVAPAYYAKNNQYTVGLEVATQQFVDNTDGSEYNNTSLGPFARYNFPLTKNTTIGPGLQYIQYYGNVDTRTYEYVVSQYVSLEYAGSPNILIGASLQPINYYQFNRDATSATKNYQISVLNGGSLQITYVF
;
A
#
# COMPACT_ATOMS: atom_id res chain seq x y z
N MET A 1 -23.40 -11.08 -16.96
CA MET A 1 -22.31 -11.02 -17.97
C MET A 1 -21.43 -9.76 -17.80
N LYS A 2 -20.89 -9.52 -16.59
CA LYS A 2 -20.16 -8.26 -16.26
C LYS A 2 -18.65 -8.42 -16.00
N LEU A 3 -18.13 -9.64 -15.92
CA LEU A 3 -16.69 -9.90 -15.65
C LEU A 3 -15.75 -9.62 -16.84
N LYS A 4 -16.27 -9.67 -18.08
CA LYS A 4 -15.42 -9.62 -19.28
C LYS A 4 -14.85 -8.23 -19.58
N HIS A 5 -15.51 -7.16 -19.12
CA HIS A 5 -15.08 -5.78 -19.42
C HIS A 5 -13.99 -5.27 -18.47
N THR A 6 -13.94 -5.76 -17.23
CA THR A 6 -12.93 -5.36 -16.24
C THR A 6 -11.53 -5.93 -16.56
N ILE A 7 -11.49 -7.15 -17.12
CA ILE A 7 -10.25 -7.80 -17.55
C ILE A 7 -9.71 -7.15 -18.83
N ALA A 8 -10.58 -6.71 -19.73
CA ALA A 8 -10.19 -6.03 -20.97
C ALA A 8 -9.54 -4.65 -20.71
N LEU A 9 -10.03 -3.91 -19.71
CA LEU A 9 -9.47 -2.60 -19.36
C LEU A 9 -8.09 -2.75 -18.70
N SER A 10 -7.89 -3.78 -17.88
CA SER A 10 -6.60 -4.11 -17.27
C SER A 10 -5.59 -4.66 -18.30
N ALA A 11 -6.02 -5.52 -19.22
CA ALA A 11 -5.18 -6.03 -20.30
C ALA A 11 -4.76 -4.95 -21.32
N ALA A 12 -5.62 -3.97 -21.62
CA ALA A 12 -5.29 -2.87 -22.53
C ALA A 12 -4.26 -1.89 -21.92
N MET A 13 -4.27 -1.69 -20.59
CA MET A 13 -3.21 -0.95 -19.89
C MET A 13 -1.88 -1.73 -19.87
N ILE A 14 -1.95 -3.06 -19.77
CA ILE A 14 -0.75 -3.94 -19.77
C ILE A 14 -0.02 -3.92 -21.12
N ALA A 15 -0.76 -3.94 -22.23
CA ALA A 15 -0.16 -3.99 -23.57
C ALA A 15 0.47 -2.65 -24.02
N SER A 16 0.04 -1.53 -23.44
CA SER A 16 0.59 -0.20 -23.75
C SER A 16 1.79 0.18 -22.86
N ALA A 17 1.88 -0.39 -21.65
CA ALA A 17 2.99 -0.19 -20.71
C ALA A 17 4.31 -0.84 -21.17
N SER A 18 4.26 -2.07 -21.70
CA SER A 18 5.46 -2.83 -22.10
C SER A 18 6.17 -2.30 -23.35
N ALA A 19 5.57 -1.36 -24.09
CA ALA A 19 6.15 -0.81 -25.31
C ALA A 19 7.06 0.42 -25.08
N PHE A 20 7.04 1.03 -23.88
CA PHE A 20 7.71 2.33 -23.62
C PHE A 20 8.90 2.28 -22.66
N ALA A 21 9.18 1.14 -22.03
CA ALA A 21 10.24 0.99 -21.04
C ALA A 21 11.38 0.12 -21.59
N GLY A 22 12.23 0.69 -22.45
CA GLY A 22 13.45 0.04 -22.97
C GLY A 22 14.55 -0.11 -21.92
N GLU A 23 15.78 -0.42 -22.35
CA GLU A 23 17.00 -0.61 -21.52
C GLU A 23 17.29 0.51 -20.49
N THR A 24 16.68 1.69 -20.67
CA THR A 24 16.77 2.85 -19.77
C THR A 24 15.89 2.75 -18.52
N TYR A 25 14.89 1.86 -18.49
CA TYR A 25 14.03 1.66 -17.34
C TYR A 25 14.76 0.88 -16.23
N GLU A 26 15.34 -0.27 -16.55
CA GLU A 26 16.03 -1.11 -15.57
C GLU A 26 17.20 -0.40 -14.89
N SER A 27 17.88 0.51 -15.59
CA SER A 27 18.98 1.31 -15.04
C SER A 27 18.52 2.37 -14.03
N LEU A 28 17.29 2.86 -14.14
CA LEU A 28 16.67 3.80 -13.19
C LEU A 28 15.86 3.09 -12.09
N HIS A 29 15.55 1.82 -12.30
CA HIS A 29 14.74 0.99 -11.40
C HIS A 29 15.48 -0.30 -11.03
N PRO A 30 16.66 -0.22 -10.39
CA PRO A 30 17.38 -1.41 -9.97
C PRO A 30 16.59 -2.20 -8.92
N GLY A 31 16.73 -3.52 -8.95
CA GLY A 31 16.26 -4.37 -7.85
C GLY A 31 17.20 -4.26 -6.65
N GLY A 32 16.69 -4.42 -5.44
CA GLY A 32 17.47 -4.25 -4.23
C GLY A 32 16.64 -4.04 -2.98
N TYR A 33 17.33 -3.95 -1.85
CA TYR A 33 16.71 -3.53 -0.60
C TYR A 33 16.44 -2.02 -0.64
N ALA A 34 15.41 -1.59 0.06
CA ALA A 34 15.04 -0.20 0.14
C ALA A 34 14.41 0.14 1.49
N ILE A 35 14.38 1.43 1.81
CA ILE A 35 13.53 1.97 2.87
C ILE A 35 12.55 2.95 2.23
N GLN A 36 11.26 2.73 2.49
CA GLN A 36 10.17 3.64 2.16
C GLN A 36 9.78 4.43 3.40
N ILE A 37 9.64 5.74 3.26
CA ILE A 37 9.28 6.66 4.34
C ILE A 37 8.09 7.46 3.86
N GLY A 38 7.00 7.44 4.64
CA GLY A 38 5.85 8.30 4.44
C GLY A 38 5.42 8.99 5.74
N PRO A 39 4.37 9.82 5.70
CA PRO A 39 3.87 10.51 6.88
C PRO A 39 3.41 9.52 7.95
N GLY A 40 4.15 9.44 9.07
CA GLY A 40 3.81 8.59 10.21
C GLY A 40 4.11 7.09 10.04
N TRP A 41 4.83 6.69 8.98
CA TRP A 41 5.19 5.30 8.74
C TRP A 41 6.54 5.12 8.06
N VAL A 42 7.14 3.96 8.27
CA VAL A 42 8.38 3.51 7.64
C VAL A 42 8.24 2.06 7.23
N ALA A 43 8.82 1.69 6.10
CA ALA A 43 8.83 0.31 5.65
C ALA A 43 10.16 -0.09 5.03
N PRO A 44 10.90 -1.07 5.60
CA PRO A 44 11.85 -1.83 4.79
C PRO A 44 11.11 -2.53 3.66
N ALA A 45 11.67 -2.42 2.46
CA ALA A 45 11.12 -3.00 1.24
C ALA A 45 12.21 -3.72 0.44
N TYR A 46 11.78 -4.62 -0.43
CA TYR A 46 12.60 -5.28 -1.41
C TYR A 46 11.97 -5.13 -2.79
N TYR A 47 12.74 -4.59 -3.71
CA TYR A 47 12.44 -4.48 -5.11
C TYR A 47 13.00 -5.71 -5.82
N ALA A 48 12.11 -6.54 -6.37
CA ALA A 48 12.52 -7.69 -7.15
C ALA A 48 13.33 -7.27 -8.38
N LYS A 49 14.01 -8.24 -9.00
CA LYS A 49 14.76 -8.01 -10.24
C LYS A 49 13.89 -7.28 -11.27
N ASN A 50 14.46 -6.24 -11.88
CA ASN A 50 13.80 -5.35 -12.84
C ASN A 50 12.63 -4.54 -12.26
N ASN A 51 12.56 -4.41 -10.93
CA ASN A 51 11.51 -3.67 -10.23
C ASN A 51 10.10 -4.14 -10.62
N GLN A 52 9.90 -5.42 -10.94
CA GLN A 52 8.59 -5.94 -11.35
C GLN A 52 7.62 -6.07 -10.17
N TYR A 53 8.16 -6.36 -8.98
CA TYR A 53 7.41 -6.50 -7.73
C TYR A 53 8.13 -5.76 -6.61
N THR A 54 7.36 -5.18 -5.70
CA THR A 54 7.86 -4.70 -4.42
C THR A 54 7.15 -5.44 -3.30
N VAL A 55 7.89 -5.90 -2.31
CA VAL A 55 7.35 -6.44 -1.06
C VAL A 55 8.00 -5.72 0.11
N GLY A 56 7.31 -5.61 1.24
CA GLY A 56 7.88 -4.95 2.40
C GLY A 56 7.06 -5.18 3.66
N LEU A 57 7.53 -4.57 4.74
CA LEU A 57 6.89 -4.61 6.04
C LEU A 57 6.72 -3.18 6.53
N GLU A 58 5.47 -2.70 6.59
CA GLU A 58 5.18 -1.36 7.06
C GLU A 58 5.02 -1.33 8.57
N VAL A 59 5.65 -0.34 9.20
CA VAL A 59 5.43 0.05 10.59
C VAL A 59 4.88 1.48 10.58
N ALA A 60 3.72 1.68 11.19
CA ALA A 60 3.11 3.01 11.30
C ALA A 60 2.69 3.30 12.74
N THR A 61 2.77 4.56 13.12
CA THR A 61 2.16 5.07 14.35
C THR A 61 1.02 6.00 13.95
N GLN A 62 -0.19 5.67 14.41
CA GLN A 62 -1.40 6.40 14.08
C GLN A 62 -1.99 6.99 15.36
N GLN A 63 -2.40 8.25 15.29
CA GLN A 63 -3.15 8.92 16.33
C GLN A 63 -4.59 9.07 15.84
N PHE A 64 -5.54 8.55 16.63
CA PHE A 64 -6.97 8.70 16.41
C PHE A 64 -7.50 9.71 17.42
N VAL A 65 -8.25 10.69 16.95
CA VAL A 65 -9.02 11.59 17.82
C VAL A 65 -10.48 11.19 17.70
N ASP A 66 -11.11 10.78 18.80
CA ASP A 66 -12.56 10.57 18.80
C ASP A 66 -13.24 11.94 18.74
N ASN A 67 -13.98 12.17 17.66
CA ASN A 67 -14.68 13.43 17.42
C ASN A 67 -15.84 13.67 18.40
N THR A 68 -16.22 12.67 19.21
CA THR A 68 -17.35 12.73 20.14
C THR A 68 -16.94 13.30 21.50
N ASP A 69 -15.77 12.93 22.01
CA ASP A 69 -15.29 13.31 23.34
C ASP A 69 -13.89 13.95 23.35
N GLY A 70 -13.24 14.06 22.18
CA GLY A 70 -11.90 14.65 22.03
C GLY A 70 -10.78 13.78 22.58
N SER A 71 -11.06 12.52 22.93
CA SER A 71 -10.05 11.60 23.43
C SER A 71 -9.07 11.21 22.32
N GLU A 72 -7.79 11.17 22.66
CA GLU A 72 -6.71 10.78 21.76
C GLU A 72 -6.26 9.36 22.04
N TYR A 73 -6.20 8.54 20.99
CA TYR A 73 -5.75 7.16 21.05
C TYR A 73 -4.55 6.99 20.13
N ASN A 74 -3.49 6.37 20.66
CA ASN A 74 -2.32 6.03 19.89
C ASN A 74 -2.32 4.53 19.59
N ASN A 75 -2.11 4.21 18.32
CA ASN A 75 -2.02 2.84 17.85
C ASN A 75 -0.75 2.67 17.04
N THR A 76 -0.05 1.57 17.26
CA THR A 76 1.06 1.15 16.43
C THR A 76 0.56 0.05 15.51
N SER A 77 0.85 0.14 14.23
CA SER A 77 0.45 -0.86 13.26
C SER A 77 1.66 -1.46 12.57
N LEU A 78 1.59 -2.76 12.32
CA LEU A 78 2.64 -3.51 11.64
C LEU A 78 2.00 -4.42 10.62
N GLY A 79 2.58 -4.51 9.43
CA GLY A 79 2.11 -5.51 8.50
C GLY A 79 2.76 -5.56 7.12
N PRO A 80 2.72 -6.73 6.47
CA PRO A 80 3.34 -6.90 5.17
C PRO A 80 2.52 -6.23 4.06
N PHE A 81 3.21 -5.81 3.01
CA PHE A 81 2.60 -5.41 1.76
C PHE A 81 3.32 -6.06 0.57
N ALA A 82 2.59 -6.14 -0.53
CA ALA A 82 3.11 -6.54 -1.83
C ALA A 82 2.42 -5.73 -2.94
N ARG A 83 3.16 -5.36 -3.97
CA ARG A 83 2.62 -4.74 -5.18
C ARG A 83 3.31 -5.21 -6.44
N TYR A 84 2.58 -5.15 -7.54
CA TYR A 84 3.10 -5.32 -8.88
C TYR A 84 3.35 -3.94 -9.49
N ASN A 85 4.50 -3.74 -10.11
CA ASN A 85 4.88 -2.46 -10.72
C ASN A 85 4.86 -2.60 -12.24
N PHE A 86 3.87 -2.00 -12.89
CA PHE A 86 3.84 -1.89 -14.35
C PHE A 86 4.67 -0.67 -14.77
N PRO A 87 5.70 -0.84 -15.63
CA PRO A 87 6.42 0.29 -16.20
C PRO A 87 5.48 1.12 -17.08
N LEU A 88 5.28 2.40 -16.75
CA LEU A 88 4.49 3.33 -17.57
C LEU A 88 5.40 4.18 -18.47
N THR A 89 6.54 4.62 -17.93
CA THR A 89 7.59 5.34 -18.64
C THR A 89 8.95 4.88 -18.12
N LYS A 90 10.06 5.38 -18.70
CA LYS A 90 11.41 5.14 -18.19
C LYS A 90 11.62 5.55 -16.71
N ASN A 91 10.83 6.49 -16.20
CA ASN A 91 10.94 7.02 -14.84
C ASN A 91 9.74 6.67 -13.98
N THR A 92 8.73 5.95 -14.49
CA THR A 92 7.44 5.86 -13.80
C THR A 92 6.88 4.46 -13.81
N THR A 93 6.42 4.01 -12.65
CA THR A 93 5.68 2.77 -12.49
C THR A 93 4.29 3.05 -11.94
N ILE A 94 3.33 2.22 -12.31
CA ILE A 94 2.01 2.20 -11.70
C ILE A 94 1.64 0.76 -11.39
N GLY A 95 0.93 0.49 -10.30
CA GLY A 95 0.29 -0.80 -10.19
C GLY A 95 -0.43 -1.09 -8.89
N PRO A 96 -1.16 -2.21 -8.87
CA PRO A 96 -1.96 -2.62 -7.73
C PRO A 96 -1.07 -3.21 -6.63
N GLY A 97 -1.50 -3.00 -5.40
CA GLY A 97 -0.92 -3.60 -4.22
C GLY A 97 -1.97 -4.10 -3.24
N LEU A 98 -1.51 -4.98 -2.37
CA LEU A 98 -2.25 -5.53 -1.26
C LEU A 98 -1.41 -5.36 0.01
N GLN A 99 -2.06 -4.95 1.08
CA GLN A 99 -1.44 -4.77 2.38
C GLN A 99 -2.30 -5.44 3.44
N TYR A 100 -1.65 -6.11 4.38
CA TYR A 100 -2.27 -6.61 5.61
C TYR A 100 -1.66 -5.82 6.76
N ILE A 101 -2.46 -5.20 7.61
CA ILE A 101 -2.02 -4.43 8.77
C ILE A 101 -2.64 -5.02 10.02
N GLN A 102 -1.83 -5.27 11.05
CA GLN A 102 -2.30 -5.56 12.40
C GLN A 102 -2.03 -4.36 13.31
N TYR A 103 -2.96 -4.09 14.21
CA TYR A 103 -2.91 -2.95 15.13
C TYR A 103 -2.58 -3.40 16.56
N TYR A 104 -1.79 -2.60 17.27
CA TYR A 104 -1.27 -2.85 18.61
C TYR A 104 -1.31 -1.57 19.44
N GLY A 105 -1.88 -1.63 20.65
CA GLY A 105 -1.92 -0.46 21.54
C GLY A 105 -3.09 -0.51 22.52
N ASN A 106 -3.16 0.51 23.37
CA ASN A 106 -4.21 0.64 24.37
C ASN A 106 -5.43 1.28 23.71
N VAL A 107 -6.45 0.49 23.41
CA VAL A 107 -7.61 1.00 22.71
C VAL A 107 -8.85 0.25 23.16
N ASP A 108 -9.87 1.03 23.52
CA ASP A 108 -11.19 0.60 23.94
C ASP A 108 -11.83 -0.37 22.91
N THR A 109 -12.89 -1.07 23.32
CA THR A 109 -13.69 -2.12 22.64
C THR A 109 -14.14 -1.87 21.18
N ARG A 110 -13.73 -0.77 20.57
CA ARG A 110 -14.03 -0.31 19.21
C ARG A 110 -12.85 -0.45 18.23
N THR A 111 -11.75 -1.09 18.64
CA THR A 111 -10.51 -1.14 17.86
C THR A 111 -10.56 -2.12 16.69
N TYR A 112 -9.89 -1.79 15.58
CA TYR A 112 -9.56 -2.76 14.54
C TYR A 112 -8.48 -3.73 15.03
N GLU A 113 -8.67 -5.03 14.82
CA GLU A 113 -7.66 -6.07 15.06
C GLU A 113 -6.70 -6.15 13.87
N TYR A 114 -7.26 -6.22 12.66
CA TYR A 114 -6.49 -6.16 11.42
C TYR A 114 -7.27 -5.51 10.28
N VAL A 115 -6.53 -5.06 9.28
CA VAL A 115 -7.02 -4.48 8.03
C VAL A 115 -6.36 -5.15 6.84
N VAL A 116 -7.15 -5.43 5.80
CA VAL A 116 -6.64 -5.76 4.48
C VAL A 116 -6.98 -4.64 3.53
N SER A 117 -5.97 -4.02 2.93
CA SER A 117 -6.10 -2.87 2.04
C SER A 117 -5.69 -3.24 0.62
N GLN A 118 -6.53 -2.91 -0.35
CA GLN A 118 -6.14 -2.89 -1.75
C GLN A 118 -5.78 -1.46 -2.12
N TYR A 119 -4.65 -1.28 -2.79
CA TYR A 119 -4.16 0.05 -3.16
C TYR A 119 -3.63 0.09 -4.58
N VAL A 120 -3.57 1.28 -5.15
CA VAL A 120 -2.86 1.57 -6.40
C VAL A 120 -1.71 2.50 -6.07
N SER A 121 -0.51 2.15 -6.51
CA SER A 121 0.71 2.92 -6.31
C SER A 121 1.18 3.50 -7.63
N LEU A 122 1.66 4.74 -7.60
CA LEU A 122 2.39 5.41 -8.66
C LEU A 122 3.76 5.77 -8.10
N GLU A 123 4.85 5.37 -8.75
CA GLU A 123 6.21 5.77 -8.36
C GLU A 123 6.94 6.46 -9.49
N TYR A 124 7.73 7.46 -9.15
CA TYR A 124 8.62 8.18 -10.03
C TYR A 124 10.07 8.01 -9.58
N ALA A 125 10.95 7.52 -10.45
CA ALA A 125 12.39 7.47 -10.22
C ALA A 125 13.05 8.81 -10.55
N GLY A 126 13.51 9.52 -9.51
CA GLY A 126 14.35 10.71 -9.67
C GLY A 126 15.82 10.36 -9.95
N SER A 127 16.26 9.21 -9.42
CA SER A 127 17.57 8.60 -9.67
C SER A 127 17.48 7.08 -9.46
N PRO A 128 18.53 6.30 -9.77
CA PRO A 128 18.54 4.85 -9.50
C PRO A 128 18.30 4.49 -8.02
N ASN A 129 18.60 5.41 -7.10
CA ASN A 129 18.47 5.18 -5.65
C ASN A 129 17.29 5.92 -5.02
N ILE A 130 16.67 6.89 -5.69
CA ILE A 130 15.62 7.74 -5.08
C ILE A 130 14.34 7.65 -5.90
N LEU A 131 13.28 7.15 -5.27
CA LEU A 131 11.93 7.09 -5.82
C LEU A 131 10.98 7.96 -5.00
N ILE A 132 10.06 8.63 -5.67
CA ILE A 132 8.96 9.38 -5.05
C ILE A 132 7.67 8.66 -5.42
N GLY A 133 6.89 8.26 -4.42
CA GLY A 133 5.67 7.50 -4.60
C GLY A 133 4.43 8.23 -4.11
N ALA A 134 3.31 7.90 -4.72
CA ALA A 134 1.98 8.17 -4.22
C ALA A 134 1.18 6.86 -4.21
N SER A 135 0.26 6.71 -3.27
CA SER A 135 -0.67 5.59 -3.22
C SER A 135 -2.10 6.08 -3.06
N LEU A 136 -3.07 5.27 -3.47
CA LEU A 136 -4.50 5.45 -3.20
C LEU A 136 -5.06 4.12 -2.71
N GLN A 137 -5.79 4.13 -1.60
CA GLN A 137 -6.37 2.94 -0.97
C GLN A 137 -7.90 2.92 -1.11
N PRO A 138 -8.44 2.49 -2.26
CA PRO A 138 -9.88 2.57 -2.51
C PRO A 138 -10.71 1.58 -1.67
N ILE A 139 -10.14 0.46 -1.21
CA ILE A 139 -10.90 -0.61 -0.54
C ILE A 139 -10.12 -1.11 0.67
N ASN A 140 -10.75 -1.03 1.84
CA ASN A 140 -10.24 -1.58 3.10
C ASN A 140 -11.26 -2.54 3.72
N TYR A 141 -10.77 -3.71 4.11
CA TYR A 141 -11.52 -4.71 4.87
C TYR A 141 -11.06 -4.66 6.31
N TYR A 142 -11.96 -4.33 7.24
CA TYR A 142 -11.65 -4.21 8.66
C TYR A 142 -12.24 -5.40 9.43
N GLN A 143 -11.47 -5.93 10.36
CA GLN A 143 -11.97 -6.76 11.45
C GLN A 143 -11.84 -6.00 12.77
N PHE A 144 -12.92 -5.93 13.53
CA PHE A 144 -12.94 -5.29 14.85
C PHE A 144 -12.62 -6.30 15.96
N ASN A 145 -11.93 -5.81 16.99
CA ASN A 145 -11.62 -6.55 18.20
C ASN A 145 -12.91 -6.84 18.97
N ARG A 146 -13.03 -8.08 19.41
CA ARG A 146 -14.25 -8.71 19.89
C ARG A 146 -14.14 -8.88 21.40
N ASP A 147 -14.85 -8.09 22.18
CA ASP A 147 -15.14 -8.51 23.54
C ASP A 147 -15.93 -9.83 23.50
N ALA A 148 -15.46 -10.79 24.30
CA ALA A 148 -15.67 -12.24 24.17
C ALA A 148 -17.11 -12.77 24.38
N THR A 149 -18.15 -11.94 24.33
CA THR A 149 -19.52 -12.32 24.73
C THR A 149 -20.57 -12.25 23.63
N SER A 150 -20.28 -11.67 22.45
CA SER A 150 -21.27 -11.60 21.35
C SER A 150 -20.75 -12.27 20.08
N ALA A 151 -21.49 -13.28 19.61
CA ALA A 151 -21.16 -14.16 18.50
C ALA A 151 -21.56 -13.58 17.13
N THR A 152 -21.32 -12.30 16.89
CA THR A 152 -21.66 -11.64 15.62
C THR A 152 -20.38 -11.14 14.95
N LYS A 153 -19.97 -11.80 13.88
CA LYS A 153 -18.78 -11.42 13.08
C LYS A 153 -19.08 -10.13 12.33
N ASN A 154 -18.59 -8.99 12.81
CA ASN A 154 -18.77 -7.70 12.16
C ASN A 154 -17.58 -7.40 11.24
N TYR A 155 -17.62 -7.92 10.02
CA TYR A 155 -16.72 -7.46 8.95
C TYR A 155 -17.27 -6.17 8.37
N GLN A 156 -16.44 -5.13 8.29
CA GLN A 156 -16.80 -3.89 7.60
C GLN A 156 -15.92 -3.70 6.40
N ILE A 157 -16.55 -3.36 5.27
CA ILE A 157 -15.85 -2.86 4.08
C ILE A 157 -15.99 -1.34 4.13
N SER A 158 -14.87 -0.63 4.18
CA SER A 158 -14.85 0.80 3.89
C SER A 158 -14.35 1.02 2.47
N VAL A 159 -15.00 1.95 1.78
CA VAL A 159 -14.68 2.34 0.41
C VAL A 159 -14.19 3.79 0.46
N LEU A 160 -13.04 4.05 -0.16
CA LEU A 160 -12.20 5.26 -0.06
C LEU A 160 -11.54 5.48 1.31
N ASN A 161 -10.28 5.05 1.43
CA ASN A 161 -9.33 5.63 2.38
C ASN A 161 -8.36 6.58 1.65
N GLY A 162 -7.78 7.51 2.40
CA GLY A 162 -6.80 8.47 1.89
C GLY A 162 -5.59 7.79 1.26
N GLY A 163 -4.95 8.49 0.33
CA GLY A 163 -3.67 8.10 -0.23
C GLY A 163 -2.49 8.50 0.66
N SER A 164 -1.32 7.92 0.40
CA SER A 164 -0.06 8.35 1.02
C SER A 164 0.91 8.92 -0.02
N LEU A 165 1.76 9.85 0.40
CA LEU A 165 2.99 10.19 -0.31
C LEU A 165 4.16 9.48 0.38
N GLN A 166 5.17 9.09 -0.38
CA GLN A 166 6.34 8.40 0.15
C GLN A 166 7.61 8.78 -0.61
N ILE A 167 8.73 8.75 0.09
CA ILE A 167 10.07 8.79 -0.49
C ILE A 167 10.72 7.44 -0.22
N THR A 168 11.38 6.89 -1.22
CA THR A 168 12.08 5.62 -1.14
C THR A 168 13.55 5.80 -1.45
N TYR A 169 14.41 5.22 -0.62
CA TYR A 169 15.82 5.05 -0.91
C TYR A 169 16.13 3.57 -1.17
N VAL A 170 16.65 3.26 -2.36
CA VAL A 170 17.13 1.93 -2.77
C VAL A 170 18.63 1.87 -2.55
N PHE A 171 19.11 0.87 -1.80
CA PHE A 171 20.52 0.67 -1.47
C PHE A 171 21.33 0.11 -2.63
#